data_AF-D1ALL2-F1
#
_entry.id   AF-D1ALL2-F1
#
_cell.length_a   1.000
_cell.length_b   1.000
_cell.length_c   1.000
_cell.angle_alpha   90.00
_cell.angle_beta   90.00
_cell.angle_gamma   90.00
#
_symmetry.space_group_name_H-M   'P 1'
#
loop_
_entity.id
_entity.type
_entity.pdbx_description
1 polymer ?
#
loop_
_entity_poly.entity_id
_entity_poly.type
_entity_poly.pdbx_seq_one_letter_code
_entity_poly.pdbx_strand_id
1 'polypeptide(L)'
;MYNFDKDILETLKKSGWQENREIPIHNILEYYEKIRYVCNDMQLKFLKNFSYLEITFENPHVKKFPRLKNIPVRFMLYPLDAAESVFRMRVRDYEIHFNKNMIPIAEVPTEEMTVFLAEDGVFYGGFDESVIEFGNNLNTVLYNLKNGITSPIIEVEDYDDENYDLDREFIKERLRNMKL
;
A
#
# COMPACT_ATOMS: atom_id res chain seq x y z
N MET A 1 10.13 2.12 -18.91
CA MET A 1 8.83 2.62 -19.39
C MET A 1 7.78 1.71 -18.79
N TYR A 2 6.77 2.25 -18.11
CA TYR A 2 5.68 1.43 -17.56
C TYR A 2 4.83 0.90 -18.71
N ASN A 3 4.43 -0.37 -18.64
CA ASN A 3 3.54 -0.97 -19.62
C ASN A 3 2.19 -1.21 -18.94
N PHE A 4 1.15 -0.53 -19.43
CA PHE A 4 -0.21 -0.64 -18.91
C PHE A 4 -1.13 -1.12 -20.00
N ASP A 5 -2.10 -1.96 -19.63
CA ASP A 5 -3.21 -2.28 -20.51
C ASP A 5 -4.00 -1.01 -20.83
N LYS A 6 -4.61 -0.96 -22.02
CA LYS A 6 -5.21 0.26 -22.56
C LYS A 6 -6.24 0.87 -21.60
N ASP A 7 -7.09 0.04 -21.02
CA ASP A 7 -8.15 0.45 -20.10
C ASP A 7 -7.59 0.92 -18.75
N ILE A 8 -6.56 0.27 -18.21
CA ILE A 8 -5.85 0.70 -16.99
C ILE A 8 -5.16 2.04 -17.22
N LEU A 9 -4.50 2.21 -18.38
CA LEU A 9 -3.85 3.46 -18.77
C LEU A 9 -4.85 4.61 -18.88
N GLU A 10 -6.04 4.36 -19.44
CA GLU A 10 -7.12 5.35 -19.50
C GLU A 10 -7.59 5.76 -18.09
N THR A 11 -7.73 4.81 -17.16
CA THR A 11 -8.08 5.11 -15.77
C THR A 11 -7.00 5.93 -15.09
N LEU A 12 -5.73 5.55 -15.22
CA LEU A 12 -4.60 6.30 -14.67
C LEU A 12 -4.58 7.75 -15.16
N LYS A 13 -4.77 7.96 -16.47
CA LYS A 13 -4.83 9.31 -17.06
C LYS A 13 -6.01 10.12 -16.51
N LYS A 14 -7.18 9.50 -16.31
CA LYS A 14 -8.35 10.15 -15.69
C LYS A 14 -8.08 10.57 -14.24
N SER A 15 -7.27 9.80 -13.52
CA SER A 15 -6.77 10.13 -12.17
C SER A 15 -5.66 11.20 -12.16
N GLY A 16 -5.29 11.76 -13.32
CA GLY A 16 -4.28 12.81 -13.42
C GLY A 16 -2.84 12.31 -13.57
N TRP A 17 -2.62 11.01 -13.76
CA TRP A 17 -1.28 10.48 -14.02
C TRP A 17 -0.75 10.90 -15.40
N GLN A 18 0.55 11.16 -15.46
CA GLN A 18 1.30 11.49 -16.67
C GLN A 18 2.60 10.68 -16.68
N GLU A 19 3.07 10.26 -17.85
CA GLU A 19 4.22 9.34 -17.96
C GLU A 19 5.51 9.92 -17.37
N ASN A 20 5.73 11.22 -17.57
CA ASN A 20 6.88 11.96 -17.05
C ASN A 20 6.61 12.62 -15.67
N ARG A 21 5.59 12.15 -14.93
CA ARG A 21 5.29 12.66 -13.59
C ARG A 21 6.48 12.43 -12.66
N GLU A 22 6.91 13.50 -12.00
CA GLU A 22 7.93 13.47 -10.96
C GLU A 22 7.56 14.50 -9.89
N ILE A 23 7.06 14.04 -8.75
CA ILE A 23 6.71 14.91 -7.63
C ILE A 23 7.82 15.00 -6.58
N PRO A 24 7.85 16.08 -5.79
CA PRO A 24 8.66 16.11 -4.57
C PRO A 24 8.14 15.08 -3.55
N ILE A 25 9.07 14.31 -2.97
CA ILE A 25 8.76 13.26 -1.98
C ILE A 25 9.48 13.47 -0.63
N HIS A 26 10.07 14.63 -0.38
CA HIS A 26 10.85 14.91 0.83
C HIS A 26 10.07 14.61 2.13
N ASN A 27 8.81 15.06 2.21
CA ASN A 27 7.95 14.78 3.37
C ASN A 27 7.69 13.29 3.59
N ILE A 28 7.57 12.50 2.51
CA ILE A 28 7.42 11.05 2.60
C ILE A 28 8.69 10.43 3.17
N LEU A 29 9.85 10.85 2.67
CA LEU A 29 11.14 10.32 3.11
C LEU A 29 11.48 10.68 4.55
N GLU A 30 11.26 11.93 4.96
CA GLU A 30 11.45 12.36 6.35
C GLU A 30 10.57 11.57 7.31
N TYR A 31 9.31 11.33 6.93
CA TYR A 31 8.40 10.51 7.74
C TYR A 31 8.84 9.05 7.78
N TYR A 32 9.23 8.47 6.66
CA TYR A 32 9.69 7.07 6.57
C TYR A 32 10.95 6.82 7.37
N GLU A 33 11.92 7.74 7.32
CA GLU A 33 13.11 7.69 8.14
C GLU A 33 12.75 7.70 9.64
N LYS A 34 11.84 8.59 10.05
CA LYS A 34 11.38 8.69 11.44
C LYS A 34 10.77 7.39 11.98
N ILE A 35 10.09 6.62 11.12
CA ILE A 35 9.46 5.34 11.50
C ILE A 35 10.21 4.10 10.98
N ARG A 36 11.48 4.29 10.59
CA ARG A 36 12.42 3.21 10.22
C ARG A 36 11.94 2.37 9.03
N TYR A 37 11.40 3.01 8.00
CA TYR A 37 11.30 2.44 6.67
C TYR A 37 12.55 2.76 5.86
N VAL A 38 12.97 1.81 5.03
CA VAL A 38 14.12 1.97 4.13
C VAL A 38 13.60 1.93 2.69
N CYS A 39 14.02 2.90 1.88
CA CYS A 39 13.66 2.97 0.47
C CYS A 39 14.89 2.75 -0.40
N ASN A 40 14.74 1.93 -1.44
CA ASN A 40 15.72 1.82 -2.52
C ASN A 40 15.33 2.68 -3.74
N ASP A 41 16.23 2.78 -4.71
CA ASP A 41 16.03 3.61 -5.91
C ASP A 41 14.76 3.27 -6.71
N MET A 42 14.34 2.01 -6.71
CA MET A 42 13.12 1.58 -7.41
C MET A 42 11.89 2.11 -6.70
N GLN A 43 11.81 1.94 -5.38
CA GLN A 43 10.74 2.48 -4.55
C GLN A 43 10.68 4.02 -4.63
N LEU A 44 11.84 4.71 -4.60
CA LEU A 44 11.90 6.16 -4.76
C LEU A 44 11.33 6.62 -6.11
N LYS A 45 11.66 5.92 -7.20
CA LYS A 45 11.09 6.20 -8.54
C LYS A 45 9.59 5.97 -8.58
N PHE A 46 9.10 4.92 -7.90
CA PHE A 46 7.67 4.65 -7.80
C PHE A 46 6.95 5.79 -7.08
N LEU A 47 7.42 6.17 -5.87
CA LEU A 47 6.83 7.25 -5.08
C LEU A 47 6.77 8.56 -5.88
N LYS A 48 7.87 8.95 -6.52
CA LYS A 48 7.92 10.15 -7.37
C LYS A 48 6.90 10.16 -8.50
N ASN A 49 6.59 9.00 -9.08
CA ASN A 49 5.74 8.91 -10.26
C ASN A 49 4.26 8.72 -9.91
N PHE A 50 3.95 8.04 -8.80
CA PHE A 50 2.59 7.60 -8.49
C PHE A 50 1.99 8.17 -7.20
N SER A 51 2.79 8.72 -6.29
CA SER A 51 2.23 9.25 -5.06
C SER A 51 1.26 10.41 -5.30
N TYR A 52 0.30 10.52 -4.39
CA TYR A 52 -0.82 11.47 -4.41
C TYR A 52 -1.77 11.31 -5.60
N LEU A 53 -1.94 10.07 -6.09
CA LEU A 53 -2.99 9.72 -7.04
C LEU A 53 -4.12 8.96 -6.33
N GLU A 54 -5.36 9.28 -6.70
CA GLU A 54 -6.54 8.50 -6.33
C GLU A 54 -7.09 7.84 -7.58
N ILE A 55 -7.10 6.51 -7.58
CA ILE A 55 -7.54 5.70 -8.72
C ILE A 55 -8.82 5.00 -8.33
N THR A 56 -9.88 5.26 -9.11
CA THR A 56 -11.23 4.81 -8.78
C THR A 56 -11.74 3.84 -9.84
N PHE A 57 -12.34 2.74 -9.37
CA PHE A 57 -12.95 1.70 -10.20
C PHE A 57 -14.40 1.48 -9.80
N GLU A 58 -15.21 0.99 -10.75
CA GLU A 58 -16.48 0.37 -10.40
C GLU A 58 -16.21 -0.87 -9.55
N ASN A 59 -17.08 -1.14 -8.58
CA ASN A 59 -16.86 -2.24 -7.66
C ASN A 59 -17.10 -3.59 -8.37
N PRO A 60 -16.12 -4.50 -8.40
CA PRO A 60 -16.23 -5.77 -9.11
C PRO A 60 -17.29 -6.69 -8.51
N HIS A 61 -17.59 -6.52 -7.22
CA HIS A 61 -18.52 -7.36 -6.48
C HIS A 61 -19.98 -6.96 -6.65
N VAL A 62 -20.29 -5.91 -7.42
CA VAL A 62 -21.67 -5.40 -7.59
C VAL A 62 -22.63 -6.45 -8.13
N LYS A 63 -22.17 -7.36 -9.00
CA LYS A 63 -23.00 -8.46 -9.51
C LYS A 63 -23.43 -9.44 -8.39
N LYS A 64 -22.53 -9.70 -7.43
CA LYS A 64 -22.77 -10.61 -6.30
C LYS A 64 -23.47 -9.91 -5.14
N PHE A 65 -23.18 -8.63 -4.94
CA PHE A 65 -23.71 -7.80 -3.86
C PHE A 65 -24.23 -6.47 -4.42
N PRO A 66 -25.49 -6.43 -4.94
CA PRO A 66 -26.05 -5.24 -5.58
C PRO A 66 -26.06 -3.98 -4.70
N ARG A 67 -26.07 -4.15 -3.37
CA ARG A 67 -25.95 -3.04 -2.40
C ARG A 67 -24.66 -2.24 -2.52
N LEU A 68 -23.62 -2.82 -3.13
CA LEU A 68 -22.32 -2.17 -3.35
C LEU A 68 -22.27 -1.36 -4.65
N LYS A 69 -23.36 -1.28 -5.44
CA LYS A 69 -23.39 -0.65 -6.77
C LYS A 69 -22.83 0.78 -6.81
N ASN A 70 -23.07 1.55 -5.75
CA ASN A 70 -22.66 2.95 -5.66
C ASN A 70 -21.42 3.16 -4.78
N ILE A 71 -20.73 2.09 -4.39
CA ILE A 71 -19.54 2.14 -3.55
C ILE A 71 -18.35 1.76 -4.44
N PRO A 72 -17.67 2.73 -5.06
CA PRO A 72 -16.53 2.44 -5.93
C PRO A 72 -15.34 1.94 -5.13
N VAL A 73 -14.50 1.11 -5.75
CA VAL A 73 -13.19 0.75 -5.18
C VAL A 73 -12.26 1.94 -5.40
N ARG A 74 -11.59 2.38 -4.34
CA ARG A 74 -10.62 3.47 -4.38
C ARG A 74 -9.25 2.92 -4.01
N PHE A 75 -8.27 3.15 -4.87
CA PHE A 75 -6.86 2.89 -4.62
C PHE A 75 -6.15 4.22 -4.45
N MET A 76 -5.83 4.55 -3.20
CA MET A 76 -5.33 5.86 -2.79
C MET A 76 -3.83 5.76 -2.56
N LEU A 77 -3.01 6.21 -3.53
CA LEU A 77 -1.55 6.19 -3.47
C LEU A 77 -1.01 7.30 -2.56
N TYR A 78 -1.45 7.31 -1.30
CA TYR A 78 -1.13 8.29 -0.27
C TYR A 78 -0.19 7.63 0.75
N PRO A 79 1.14 7.70 0.57
CA PRO A 79 2.07 6.84 1.30
C PRO A 79 2.21 7.21 2.78
N LEU A 80 1.85 8.45 3.15
CA LEU A 80 1.81 8.91 4.53
C LEU A 80 0.60 8.33 5.26
N ASP A 81 -0.59 8.46 4.67
CA ASP A 81 -1.84 7.91 5.21
C ASP A 81 -1.74 6.38 5.35
N ALA A 82 -1.23 5.71 4.30
CA ALA A 82 -0.95 4.27 4.32
C ALA A 82 0.06 3.84 5.38
N ALA A 83 0.97 4.72 5.80
CA ALA A 83 1.93 4.43 6.85
C ALA A 83 1.39 4.71 8.26
N GLU A 84 0.29 5.45 8.36
CA GLU A 84 -0.42 5.71 9.61
C GLU A 84 -1.57 4.73 9.86
N SER A 85 -2.12 4.14 8.79
CA SER A 85 -3.19 3.15 8.84
C SER A 85 -2.75 1.79 9.38
N VAL A 86 -1.44 1.50 9.39
CA VAL A 86 -0.88 0.23 9.84
C VAL A 86 0.19 0.43 10.90
N PHE A 87 0.15 -0.40 11.94
CA PHE A 87 1.22 -0.40 12.94
C PHE A 87 2.53 -0.88 12.30
N ARG A 88 3.62 -0.12 12.51
CA ARG A 88 4.97 -0.49 11.99
C ARG A 88 5.38 -1.91 12.38
N MET A 89 4.97 -2.36 13.57
CA MET A 89 5.18 -3.71 14.09
C MET A 89 4.53 -4.78 13.20
N ARG A 90 3.28 -4.56 12.79
CA ARG A 90 2.58 -5.46 11.86
C ARG A 90 3.31 -5.57 10.51
N VAL A 91 3.85 -4.44 10.03
CA VAL A 91 4.65 -4.45 8.80
C VAL A 91 5.96 -5.23 8.98
N ARG A 92 6.57 -5.22 10.18
CA ARG A 92 7.75 -6.06 10.46
C ARG A 92 7.43 -7.54 10.38
N ASP A 93 6.26 -7.96 10.88
CA ASP A 93 5.84 -9.36 10.77
C ASP A 93 5.80 -9.79 9.29
N TYR A 94 5.25 -8.94 8.41
CA TYR A 94 5.28 -9.19 6.97
C TYR A 94 6.71 -9.23 6.41
N GLU A 95 7.55 -8.26 6.77
CA GLU A 95 8.95 -8.18 6.32
C GLU A 95 9.75 -9.43 6.73
N ILE A 96 9.54 -9.95 7.94
CA ILE A 96 10.16 -11.18 8.46
C ILE A 96 9.65 -12.39 7.67
N HIS A 97 8.32 -12.51 7.52
CA HIS A 97 7.70 -13.64 6.82
C HIS A 97 8.20 -13.78 5.38
N PHE A 98 8.26 -12.66 4.65
CA PHE A 98 8.69 -12.66 3.25
C PHE A 98 10.21 -12.46 3.07
N ASN A 99 10.94 -12.19 4.16
CA ASN A 99 12.36 -11.86 4.18
C ASN A 99 12.71 -10.72 3.20
N LYS A 100 11.95 -9.62 3.27
CA LYS A 100 12.06 -8.45 2.38
C LYS A 100 11.67 -7.18 3.12
N ASN A 101 12.40 -6.08 2.91
CA ASN A 101 11.93 -4.77 3.37
C ASN A 101 10.74 -4.30 2.53
N MET A 102 9.77 -3.65 3.16
CA MET A 102 8.57 -3.16 2.51
C MET A 102 8.24 -1.74 2.95
N ILE A 103 7.70 -0.94 2.02
CA ILE A 103 7.15 0.38 2.34
C ILE A 103 5.65 0.40 2.06
N PRO A 104 4.83 1.00 2.93
CA PRO A 104 3.45 1.29 2.59
C PRO A 104 3.42 2.28 1.42
N ILE A 105 2.47 2.17 0.50
CA ILE A 105 2.38 3.07 -0.66
C ILE A 105 0.97 3.57 -0.94
N ALA A 106 -0.04 2.81 -0.50
CA ALA A 106 -1.42 3.10 -0.80
C ALA A 106 -2.38 2.44 0.18
N GLU A 107 -3.63 2.88 0.13
CA GLU A 107 -4.76 2.27 0.82
C GLU A 107 -5.83 1.85 -0.19
N VAL A 108 -6.55 0.77 0.14
CA VAL A 108 -7.82 0.39 -0.49
C VAL A 108 -8.89 0.36 0.60
N PRO A 109 -9.51 1.52 0.94
CA PRO A 109 -10.38 1.61 2.12
C PRO A 109 -11.59 0.67 2.06
N THR A 110 -12.11 0.38 0.88
CA THR A 110 -13.26 -0.54 0.71
C THR A 110 -12.94 -1.99 1.03
N GLU A 111 -11.65 -2.35 1.04
CA GLU A 111 -11.13 -3.68 1.35
C GLU A 111 -10.37 -3.68 2.69
N GLU A 112 -10.43 -2.58 3.47
CA GLU A 112 -9.69 -2.40 4.73
C GLU A 112 -8.20 -2.75 4.62
N MET A 113 -7.61 -2.44 3.45
CA MET A 113 -6.30 -2.95 3.05
C MET A 113 -5.28 -1.82 2.91
N THR A 114 -4.09 -2.04 3.45
CA THR A 114 -2.90 -1.23 3.16
C THR A 114 -2.05 -1.97 2.13
N VAL A 115 -1.58 -1.25 1.10
CA VAL A 115 -0.76 -1.82 0.03
C VAL A 115 0.69 -1.39 0.22
N PHE A 116 1.59 -2.36 0.09
CA PHE A 116 3.02 -2.24 0.28
C PHE A 116 3.77 -2.51 -1.03
N LEU A 117 4.93 -1.88 -1.17
CA LEU A 117 5.91 -2.15 -2.22
C LEU A 117 7.19 -2.68 -1.57
N ALA A 118 7.50 -3.94 -1.82
CA ALA A 118 8.74 -4.57 -1.37
C ALA A 118 9.94 -4.05 -2.16
N GLU A 119 11.14 -4.20 -1.58
CA GLU A 119 12.39 -3.75 -2.18
C GLU A 119 12.72 -4.42 -3.52
N ASP A 120 12.19 -5.61 -3.77
CA ASP A 120 12.34 -6.34 -5.03
C ASP A 120 11.27 -5.99 -6.09
N GLY A 121 10.33 -5.09 -5.77
CA GLY A 121 9.29 -4.63 -6.67
C GLY A 121 7.97 -5.40 -6.60
N VAL A 122 7.84 -6.35 -5.67
CA VAL A 122 6.57 -7.05 -5.44
C VAL A 122 5.61 -6.18 -4.63
N PHE A 123 4.34 -6.19 -5.03
CA PHE A 123 3.25 -5.50 -4.37
C PHE A 123 2.48 -6.47 -3.47
N TYR A 124 2.26 -6.06 -2.23
CA TYR A 124 1.51 -6.81 -1.23
C TYR A 124 0.33 -5.99 -0.71
N GLY A 125 -0.81 -6.62 -0.45
CA GLY A 125 -1.93 -6.02 0.26
C GLY A 125 -2.10 -6.67 1.62
N GLY A 126 -1.91 -5.94 2.71
CA GLY A 126 -2.09 -6.44 4.07
C GLY A 126 -3.38 -5.95 4.71
N PHE A 127 -4.04 -6.84 5.46
CA PHE A 127 -5.20 -6.58 6.30
C PHE A 127 -5.14 -7.54 7.51
N ASP A 128 -4.96 -6.98 8.71
CA ASP A 128 -4.73 -7.71 9.96
C ASP A 128 -3.59 -8.74 9.86
N GLU A 129 -3.81 -10.02 10.15
CA GLU A 129 -2.79 -11.08 10.06
C GLU A 129 -2.67 -11.67 8.64
N SER A 130 -3.38 -11.12 7.66
CA SER A 130 -3.47 -11.65 6.31
C SER A 130 -2.79 -10.75 5.27
N VAL A 131 -2.11 -11.38 4.32
CA VAL A 131 -1.44 -10.71 3.20
C VAL A 131 -1.84 -11.34 1.86
N ILE A 132 -1.98 -10.50 0.84
CA ILE A 132 -2.17 -10.90 -0.56
C ILE A 132 -0.98 -10.45 -1.38
N GLU A 133 -0.38 -11.35 -2.15
CA GLU A 133 0.60 -10.99 -3.18
C GLU A 133 -0.12 -10.60 -4.48
N PHE A 134 0.01 -9.34 -4.90
CA PHE A 134 -0.57 -8.85 -6.15
C PHE A 134 0.32 -9.15 -7.36
N GLY A 135 1.63 -9.30 -7.15
CA GLY A 135 2.64 -9.48 -8.20
C GLY A 135 3.60 -8.30 -8.30
N ASN A 136 4.40 -8.25 -9.36
CA ASN A 136 5.57 -7.39 -9.48
C ASN A 136 5.38 -6.12 -10.32
N ASN A 137 4.13 -5.73 -10.60
CA ASN A 137 3.86 -4.52 -11.38
C ASN A 137 2.49 -3.92 -11.05
N LEU A 138 2.41 -2.59 -11.18
CA LEU A 138 1.19 -1.83 -10.87
C LEU A 138 0.02 -2.18 -11.79
N ASN A 139 0.27 -2.59 -13.05
CA ASN A 139 -0.81 -2.98 -13.97
C ASN A 139 -1.60 -4.16 -13.41
N THR A 140 -0.91 -5.18 -12.88
CA THR A 140 -1.55 -6.34 -12.25
C THR A 140 -2.33 -5.96 -11.00
N VAL A 141 -1.79 -5.09 -10.14
CA VAL A 141 -2.50 -4.57 -8.95
C VAL A 141 -3.83 -3.92 -9.36
N LEU A 142 -3.77 -2.95 -10.29
CA LEU A 142 -4.95 -2.21 -10.73
C LEU A 142 -5.95 -3.12 -11.46
N TYR A 143 -5.47 -4.08 -12.25
CA TYR A 143 -6.32 -5.08 -12.90
C TYR A 143 -7.08 -5.92 -11.88
N ASN A 144 -6.40 -6.40 -10.83
CA ASN A 144 -7.02 -7.20 -9.77
C ASN A 144 -8.04 -6.39 -8.96
N LEU A 145 -7.72 -5.16 -8.58
CA LEU A 145 -8.67 -4.29 -7.87
C LEU A 145 -9.91 -3.98 -8.71
N LYS A 146 -9.74 -3.76 -10.02
CA LYS A 146 -10.84 -3.50 -10.95
C LYS A 146 -11.74 -4.72 -11.18
N ASN A 147 -11.16 -5.91 -11.28
CA ASN A 147 -11.89 -7.12 -11.71
C ASN A 147 -12.24 -8.06 -10.53
N GLY A 148 -11.75 -7.76 -9.34
CA GLY A 148 -11.86 -8.59 -8.14
C GLY A 148 -10.56 -9.33 -7.87
N ILE A 149 -10.13 -9.31 -6.61
CA ILE A 149 -8.90 -9.97 -6.16
C ILE A 149 -9.12 -11.48 -6.16
N THR A 150 -8.21 -12.20 -6.82
CA THR A 150 -8.24 -13.67 -6.91
C THR A 150 -6.96 -14.34 -6.39
N SER A 151 -5.96 -13.53 -6.03
CA SER A 151 -4.74 -14.01 -5.39
C SER A 151 -5.05 -14.70 -4.06
N PRO A 152 -4.28 -15.75 -3.70
CA PRO A 152 -4.46 -16.43 -2.43
C PRO A 152 -4.16 -15.49 -1.27
N ILE A 153 -4.87 -15.71 -0.17
CA ILE A 153 -4.60 -15.07 1.13
C ILE A 153 -3.51 -15.92 1.83
N ILE A 154 -2.50 -15.23 2.35
CA ILE A 154 -1.38 -15.78 3.10
C ILE A 154 -1.54 -15.29 4.53
N GLU A 155 -1.64 -16.22 5.49
CA GLU A 155 -1.62 -15.87 6.90
C GLU A 155 -0.18 -15.65 7.37
N VAL A 156 0.03 -14.57 8.11
CA VAL A 156 1.33 -14.18 8.69
C VAL A 156 1.22 -14.24 10.21
N GLU A 157 2.10 -15.01 10.83
CA GLU A 157 2.18 -15.13 12.29
C GLU A 157 2.73 -13.86 12.93
N ASP A 158 2.35 -13.60 14.18
CA ASP A 158 2.98 -12.59 15.03
C ASP A 158 4.39 -13.05 15.40
N TYR A 159 5.42 -12.24 15.10
CA TYR A 159 6.78 -12.51 15.52
C TYR A 159 7.13 -11.72 16.79
N ASP A 160 7.37 -12.41 17.91
CA ASP A 160 7.91 -11.78 19.12
C ASP A 160 9.44 -11.60 18.97
N ASP A 161 9.92 -10.41 18.59
CA ASP A 161 11.35 -10.03 18.63
C ASP A 161 11.63 -9.09 19.81
N GLU A 162 12.72 -9.26 20.57
CA GLU A 162 13.12 -8.38 21.68
C GLU A 162 13.29 -6.91 21.26
N ASN A 163 13.53 -6.62 19.98
CA ASN A 163 13.49 -5.25 19.43
C ASN A 163 12.06 -4.66 19.34
N TYR A 164 11.02 -5.45 19.59
CA TYR A 164 9.61 -5.01 19.67
C TYR A 164 9.39 -4.05 20.84
N ASP A 165 10.10 -4.22 21.95
CA ASP A 165 9.82 -3.42 23.15
C ASP A 165 10.20 -1.95 22.96
N LEU A 166 11.24 -1.65 22.17
CA LEU A 166 11.63 -0.28 21.82
C LEU A 166 10.59 0.41 20.92
N ASP A 167 10.03 -0.32 19.97
CA ASP A 167 8.98 0.20 19.08
C ASP A 167 7.64 0.34 19.83
N ARG A 168 7.32 -0.57 20.76
CA ARG A 168 6.15 -0.46 21.65
C ARG A 168 6.23 0.76 22.56
N GLU A 169 7.40 1.05 23.15
CA GLU A 169 7.63 2.27 23.95
C GLU A 169 7.39 3.53 23.09
N PHE A 170 7.96 3.58 21.87
CA PHE A 170 7.75 4.69 20.93
C PHE A 170 6.28 4.85 20.51
N ILE A 171 5.58 3.75 20.22
CA ILE A 171 4.16 3.77 19.87
C ILE A 171 3.31 4.22 21.06
N LYS A 172 3.60 3.74 22.29
CA LYS A 172 2.94 4.20 23.52
C LYS A 172 3.12 5.69 23.73
N GLU A 173 4.31 6.22 23.46
CA GLU A 173 4.59 7.65 23.55
C GLU A 173 3.81 8.46 22.51
N ARG A 174 3.74 7.99 21.26
CA ARG A 174 2.93 8.62 20.19
C ARG A 174 1.43 8.61 20.53
N LEU A 175 0.89 7.51 21.05
CA LEU A 175 -0.50 7.40 21.48
C LEU A 175 -0.84 8.34 22.66
N ARG A 176 0.12 8.61 23.56
CA ARG A 176 -0.05 9.64 24.61
C ARG A 176 -0.14 11.04 24.01
N ASN A 177 0.68 11.33 22.99
CA ASN A 177 0.76 12.65 22.36
C ASN A 177 -0.41 12.95 21.40
N MET A 178 -1.14 11.94 20.92
CA MET A 178 -2.33 12.09 20.08
C MET A 178 -3.64 12.23 20.88
N LYS A 179 -3.63 11.99 22.20
CA LYS A 179 -4.77 12.31 23.08
C LYS A 179 -4.67 13.77 23.56
N LEU A 180 -4.92 14.72 22.67
CA LEU A 180 -5.16 16.14 22.97
C LEU A 180 -6.37 16.64 22.18
#